data_AF-A0A976Q9J1-F1
#
_entry.id   AF-A0A976Q9J1-F1
#
_cell.length_a   1.000
_cell.length_b   1.000
_cell.length_c   1.000
_cell.angle_alpha   90.00
_cell.angle_beta   90.00
_cell.angle_gamma   90.00
#
_symmetry.space_group_name_H-M   'P 1'
#
loop_
_entity.id
_entity.type
_entity.pdbx_description
1 polymer ?
#
loop_
_entity_poly.entity_id
_entity_poly.type
_entity_poly.pdbx_seq_one_letter_code
_entity_poly.pdbx_strand_id
1 'polypeptide(L)' 'SISGGVSANSGLRVRFCELEKSGYRIFIPEADYTTDNAGMIGITGFYKYRNSSDKEFFRLESLKTKAAPRLDFANF' A
#
# COMPACT_ATOMS: atom_id res chain seq x y z
N SER A 1 3.95 10.66 0.05
CA SER A 1 4.60 9.54 0.77
C SER A 1 5.49 8.78 -0.19
N ILE A 2 6.41 7.96 0.33
CA ILE A 2 7.28 7.07 -0.46
C ILE A 2 7.13 5.64 0.04
N SER A 3 7.28 4.65 -0.84
CA SER A 3 7.20 3.22 -0.53
C SER A 3 8.08 2.39 -1.48
N GLY A 4 8.24 1.09 -1.19
CA GLY A 4 9.12 0.17 -1.91
C GLY A 4 10.52 0.11 -1.31
N GLY A 5 11.27 -0.98 -1.58
CA GLY A 5 12.58 -1.21 -0.94
C GLY A 5 13.60 -0.08 -1.14
N VAL A 6 13.54 0.64 -2.27
CA VAL A 6 14.40 1.81 -2.54
C VAL A 6 14.14 2.96 -1.56
N SER A 7 12.91 3.08 -1.04
CA SER A 7 12.53 4.11 -0.07
C SER A 7 13.15 3.93 1.33
N ALA A 8 13.80 2.79 1.59
CA ALA A 8 14.60 2.58 2.80
C ALA A 8 15.93 3.38 2.78
N ASN A 9 16.35 3.93 1.65
CA ASN A 9 17.59 4.69 1.54
C ASN A 9 17.57 5.96 2.39
N SER A 10 18.56 6.12 3.26
CA SER A 10 18.68 7.26 4.19
C SER A 10 18.81 8.61 3.48
N GLY A 11 19.58 8.69 2.39
CA GLY A 11 19.73 9.91 1.61
C GLY A 11 18.41 10.36 0.98
N LEU A 12 17.65 9.44 0.38
CA LEU A 12 16.33 9.73 -0.17
C LEU A 12 15.35 10.22 0.90
N ARG A 13 15.37 9.60 2.09
CA ARG A 13 14.51 10.02 3.22
C ARG A 13 14.80 11.44 3.65
N VAL A 14 16.08 11.80 3.82
CA VAL A 14 16.48 13.17 4.17
C VAL A 14 15.98 14.18 3.13
N ARG A 15 16.20 13.90 1.84
CA ARG A 15 15.73 14.78 0.74
C ARG A 15 14.21 14.91 0.70
N PHE A 16 13.47 13.85 1.00
CA PHE A 16 12.02 13.93 1.07
C PHE A 16 11.54 14.77 2.26
N CYS A 17 12.16 14.67 3.42
CA CYS A 17 11.84 15.52 4.57
C CYS A 17 12.14 17.01 4.32
N GLU A 18 13.13 17.34 3.47
CA GLU A 18 13.39 18.74 3.10
C GLU A 18 12.19 19.40 2.40
N LEU A 19 11.33 18.63 1.73
CA LEU A 19 10.11 19.13 1.07
C LEU A 19 9.08 19.68 2.08
N GLU A 20 9.17 19.31 3.35
CA GLU A 20 8.32 19.90 4.40
C GLU A 20 8.53 21.42 4.50
N LYS A 21 9.76 21.89 4.24
CA LYS A 21 10.08 23.32 4.19
C LYS A 21 9.39 24.04 3.03
N SER A 22 8.99 23.30 2.00
CA SER A 22 8.22 23.81 0.85
C SER A 22 6.71 23.64 1.05
N GLY A 23 6.24 23.29 2.26
CA GLY A 23 4.83 23.17 2.60
C GLY A 23 4.20 21.81 2.29
N TYR A 24 4.99 20.81 1.87
CA TYR A 24 4.48 19.46 1.66
C TYR A 24 4.31 18.70 2.98
N ARG A 25 3.21 17.96 3.12
CA ARG A 25 3.06 16.99 4.22
C ARG A 25 3.73 15.69 3.82
N ILE A 26 4.78 15.32 4.53
CA ILE A 26 5.57 14.13 4.23
C ILE A 26 5.25 13.04 5.24
N PHE A 27 5.02 11.84 4.72
CA PHE A 27 4.87 10.63 5.53
C PHE A 27 5.77 9.55 4.93
N ILE A 28 6.66 9.03 5.77
CA ILE A 28 7.60 7.97 5.43
C ILE A 28 7.37 6.83 6.44
N PRO A 29 6.94 5.65 6.01
CA PRO A 29 6.80 4.49 6.89
C PRO A 29 8.15 4.09 7.52
N GLU A 30 8.10 3.38 8.64
CA GLU A 30 9.27 2.68 9.18
C GLU A 30 9.84 1.72 8.13
N ALA A 31 11.14 1.46 8.18
CA ALA A 31 11.84 0.68 7.14
C ALA A 31 11.21 -0.70 6.93
N ASP A 32 10.78 -1.37 8.00
CA ASP A 32 10.15 -2.69 7.95
C ASP A 32 8.83 -2.70 7.15
N TYR A 33 8.15 -1.56 7.07
CA TYR A 33 6.92 -1.39 6.29
C TYR A 33 7.17 -0.83 4.88
N THR A 34 8.43 -0.57 4.49
CA THR A 34 8.74 -0.08 3.14
C THR A 34 8.91 -1.19 2.10
N THR A 35 9.17 -2.42 2.54
CA THR A 35 9.21 -3.61 1.68
C THR A 35 7.87 -4.34 1.66
N ASP A 36 7.71 -5.27 0.72
CA ASP A 36 6.54 -6.14 0.62
C ASP A 36 6.32 -6.91 1.93
N ASN A 37 5.14 -6.75 2.53
CA ASN A 37 4.79 -7.38 3.80
C ASN A 37 3.29 -7.72 3.84
N ALA A 38 2.94 -8.72 4.66
CA ALA A 38 1.56 -9.19 4.80
C ALA A 38 0.63 -8.15 5.45
N GLY A 39 1.17 -7.23 6.26
CA GLY A 39 0.40 -6.15 6.88
C GLY A 39 -0.26 -5.24 5.85
N MET A 40 0.47 -4.86 4.80
CA MET A 40 -0.06 -4.05 3.68
C MET A 40 -1.18 -4.75 2.92
N ILE A 41 -1.07 -6.07 2.74
CA ILE A 41 -2.13 -6.87 2.11
C ILE A 41 -3.37 -6.95 3.01
N GLY A 42 -3.17 -7.21 4.30
CA GLY A 42 -4.24 -7.29 5.29
C GLY A 42 -5.05 -6.00 5.43
N ILE A 43 -4.37 -4.85 5.56
CA ILE A 43 -5.05 -3.56 5.71
C ILE A 43 -5.83 -3.18 4.43
N THR A 44 -5.26 -3.45 3.25
CA THR A 44 -5.93 -3.24 1.96
C THR A 44 -7.19 -4.11 1.87
N GLY A 45 -7.08 -5.39 2.22
CA GLY A 45 -8.21 -6.32 2.25
C GLY A 45 -9.32 -5.88 3.20
N PHE A 46 -8.95 -5.43 4.41
CA PHE A 46 -9.91 -4.92 5.40
C PHE A 46 -10.69 -3.71 4.88
N TYR A 47 -10.01 -2.72 4.30
CA TYR A 47 -10.70 -1.53 3.76
C TYR A 47 -11.55 -1.86 2.54
N LYS A 48 -11.08 -2.74 1.63
CA LYS A 48 -11.89 -3.23 0.51
C LYS A 48 -13.15 -3.94 1.00
N TYR A 49 -13.03 -4.85 1.96
CA TYR A 49 -14.18 -5.49 2.59
C TYR A 49 -15.11 -4.46 3.22
N ARG A 50 -14.59 -3.53 4.04
CA ARG A 50 -15.39 -2.54 4.78
C ARG A 50 -16.15 -1.59 3.86
N ASN A 51 -15.56 -1.18 2.75
CA ASN A 51 -16.17 -0.22 1.82
C ASN A 51 -16.99 -0.89 0.70
N SER A 52 -16.88 -2.21 0.51
CA SER A 52 -17.68 -2.93 -0.48
C SER A 52 -19.17 -2.95 -0.12
N SER A 53 -20.04 -2.77 -1.12
CA SER A 53 -21.47 -3.07 -1.02
C SER A 53 -21.76 -4.58 -1.08
N ASP A 54 -20.86 -5.36 -1.67
CA ASP A 54 -20.93 -6.82 -1.72
C ASP A 54 -19.99 -7.42 -0.68
N LYS A 55 -20.54 -7.77 0.50
CA LYS A 55 -19.79 -8.44 1.57
C LYS A 55 -19.63 -9.94 1.34
N GLU A 56 -20.55 -10.56 0.61
CA GLU A 56 -20.56 -12.01 0.38
C GLU A 56 -19.41 -12.42 -0.53
N PHE A 57 -19.08 -11.60 -1.52
CA PHE A 57 -17.88 -11.79 -2.33
C PHE A 57 -16.65 -12.04 -1.47
N PHE A 58 -16.43 -11.22 -0.42
CA PHE A 58 -15.25 -11.34 0.42
C PHE A 58 -15.27 -12.55 1.36
N ARG A 59 -16.43 -13.13 1.69
CA ARG A 59 -16.54 -14.26 2.64
C ARG A 59 -16.14 -15.60 2.03
N LEU A 60 -16.60 -15.89 0.82
CA LEU A 60 -16.49 -17.23 0.23
C LEU A 60 -15.99 -17.21 -1.20
N GLU A 61 -16.40 -16.23 -2.01
CA GLU A 61 -16.06 -16.19 -3.43
C GLU A 61 -14.64 -15.66 -3.68
N SER A 62 -14.15 -14.77 -2.83
CA SER A 62 -12.81 -14.18 -2.93
C SER A 62 -11.71 -15.25 -2.90
N LEU A 63 -11.91 -16.33 -2.15
CA LEU A 63 -10.97 -17.45 -2.02
C LEU A 63 -10.80 -18.24 -3.32
N LYS A 64 -11.75 -18.14 -4.26
CA LYS A 64 -11.70 -18.79 -5.57
C LYS A 64 -11.05 -17.92 -6.65
N THR A 65 -10.71 -16.67 -6.31
CA THR A 65 -10.12 -15.72 -7.25
C THR A 65 -8.77 -16.23 -7.73
N LYS A 66 -8.57 -16.24 -9.06
CA LYS A 66 -7.29 -16.61 -9.66
C LYS A 66 -6.29 -15.46 -9.53
N ALA A 67 -5.02 -15.80 -9.39
CA ALA A 67 -3.95 -14.82 -9.44
C ALA A 67 -3.97 -14.07 -10.79
N ALA A 68 -3.73 -12.77 -10.76
CA ALA A 68 -3.59 -11.92 -11.92
C ALA A 68 -2.15 -11.37 -11.98
N PRO A 69 -1.21 -12.03 -12.69
CA PRO A 69 0.20 -11.64 -12.72
C PRO A 69 0.46 -10.26 -13.34
N ARG A 70 -0.47 -9.77 -14.16
CA ARG A 70 -0.44 -8.44 -14.78
C ARG A 70 -1.66 -7.66 -14.32
N LEU A 71 -1.71 -7.39 -13.03
CA LEU A 71 -2.80 -6.64 -12.44
C LEU A 71 -2.76 -5.19 -12.93
N ASP A 72 -3.86 -4.74 -13.53
CA ASP A 72 -4.02 -3.35 -13.95
C ASP A 72 -4.59 -2.51 -12.81
N PHE A 73 -3.73 -1.68 -12.21
CA PHE A 73 -4.11 -0.81 -11.08
C PHE A 73 -5.05 0.34 -11.48
N ALA A 74 -5.15 0.68 -12.77
CA ALA A 74 -6.08 1.74 -13.21
C ALA A 74 -7.55 1.31 -13.12
N ASN A 75 -7.80 -0.01 -13.15
CA ASN A 75 -9.12 -0.61 -13.17
C ASN A 75 -9.39 -1.51 -11.94
N PHE A 76 -8.65 -1.31 -10.83
CA PHE A 76 -8.62 -2.18 -9.64
C PHE A 76 -9.31 -1.62 -8.38
#